data_AF-A0A7H8R9L3-F1
#
_entry.id   AF-A0A7H8R9L3-F1
#
_cell.length_a   1.000
_cell.length_b   1.000
_cell.length_c   1.000
_cell.angle_alpha   90.00
_cell.angle_beta   90.00
_cell.angle_gamma   90.00
#
_symmetry.space_group_name_H-M   'P 1'
#
loop_
_entity.id
_entity.type
_entity.pdbx_description
1 polymer ?
#
loop_
_entity_poly.entity_id
_entity_poly.type
_entity_poly.pdbx_seq_one_letter_code
_entity_poly.pdbx_strand_id
1 'polypeptide(L)'
;MSTSISEKTASNHEEHQYLDLVREILDQGEHRPDRTGTGTYSIFAPRPLKFSLNTDGRPILPLLTTKRVFHRAIIAELLWFIKGDTSSLSLSDVGVKIWDGNGSREFLDNLGLTDRAVGDLGPVYGFQWRHFGAEYVDAQTDYTGQGVDQLANIIHKLRTNPFDRRLILSAWNPRDLTKMVLPPCHMFAQFYVSYPRQKGSVQNGDENNKPKGHLHCQLYQRSCDMGLGVPFNIASYALLTHMIAHVCELVPGSLTHVMGDAHVYVDHVDALKTQLEREPRSFPDLEITREQGGSIDGWKPEDFVINGYDPHKSIPMKMSITCCSLTTRMAPIRRYLRISKYSVLECRIFLENPSDTRWLLDSSRDNAVLPRIFETIKPLVLPKLREENERALAKKKSNPVKDVLVEDDFEVAIFLRESGTRHSLLTKQKTFKKKERTTSNSNKLIETNTHDEILVESDDETDVPMSNIPTATEEVDEAEHNDDGEDTEDKKFRLTTTYEGFSIWGWVLCLLVTRKGTKAVSATAASTGSGQALMEEWIGTQVQADLDED
;
A
#
# COMPACT_ATOMS: atom_id res chain seq x y z
N MET A 1 17.28 31.97 51.17
CA MET A 1 16.24 32.44 50.22
C MET A 1 15.90 31.27 49.33
N SER A 2 14.67 30.77 49.46
CA SER A 2 14.16 29.61 48.72
C SER A 2 13.58 30.10 47.40
N THR A 3 14.21 29.75 46.27
CA THR A 3 13.62 29.92 44.95
C THR A 3 12.96 28.60 44.57
N SER A 4 11.64 28.57 44.73
CA SER A 4 10.77 27.52 44.20
C SER A 4 10.81 27.55 42.67
N ILE A 5 11.45 26.56 42.06
CA ILE A 5 11.23 26.27 40.65
C ILE A 5 9.90 25.53 40.57
N SER A 6 8.88 26.24 40.10
CA SER A 6 7.60 25.68 39.69
C SER A 6 7.83 24.80 38.45
N GLU A 7 8.16 23.53 38.65
CA GLU A 7 7.98 22.51 37.61
C GLU A 7 6.48 22.25 37.42
N LYS A 8 5.85 23.09 36.59
CA LYS A 8 4.65 22.65 35.87
C LYS A 8 5.12 21.64 34.83
N THR A 9 5.04 20.35 35.15
CA THR A 9 5.12 19.28 34.17
C THR A 9 4.06 19.57 33.09
N ALA A 10 4.49 19.97 31.90
CA ALA A 10 3.59 20.08 30.75
C ALA A 10 2.98 18.69 30.55
N SER A 11 1.69 18.56 30.80
CA SER A 11 0.96 17.34 30.52
C SER A 11 1.04 17.08 29.01
N ASN A 12 1.86 16.12 28.58
CA ASN A 12 1.95 15.75 27.16
C ASN A 12 0.55 15.37 26.67
N HIS A 13 0.02 16.14 25.72
CA HIS A 13 -1.29 15.92 25.13
C HIS A 13 -1.36 14.54 24.45
N GLU A 14 -2.44 13.79 24.63
CA GLU A 14 -2.54 12.40 24.14
C GLU A 14 -2.41 12.28 22.61
N GLU A 15 -2.71 13.35 21.85
CA GLU A 15 -2.50 13.42 20.38
C GLU A 15 -1.03 13.26 19.97
N HIS A 16 -0.06 13.57 20.83
CA HIS A 16 1.35 13.33 20.52
C HIS A 16 1.64 11.86 20.24
N GLN A 17 0.89 10.92 20.80
CA GLN A 17 1.05 9.49 20.49
C GLN A 17 0.87 9.20 18.99
N TYR A 18 -0.11 9.87 18.35
CA TYR A 18 -0.33 9.75 16.90
C TYR A 18 0.78 10.44 16.10
N LEU A 19 1.16 11.66 16.49
CA LEU A 19 2.19 12.43 15.79
C LEU A 19 3.57 11.76 15.89
N ASP A 20 3.91 11.22 17.04
CA ASP A 20 5.16 10.51 17.28
C ASP A 20 5.23 9.23 16.45
N LEU A 21 4.11 8.50 16.31
CA LEU A 21 4.07 7.33 15.43
C LEU A 21 4.20 7.73 13.95
N VAL A 22 3.61 8.85 13.53
CA VAL A 22 3.83 9.36 12.17
C VAL A 22 5.31 9.70 11.95
N ARG A 23 5.98 10.35 12.91
CA ARG A 23 7.45 10.60 12.85
C ARG A 23 8.24 9.30 12.76
N GLU A 24 7.93 8.35 13.63
CA GLU A 24 8.58 7.03 13.67
C GLU A 24 8.48 6.32 12.31
N ILE A 25 7.31 6.30 11.68
CA ILE A 25 7.10 5.69 10.36
C ILE A 25 7.88 6.44 9.27
N LEU A 26 7.93 7.77 9.30
CA LEU A 26 8.68 8.55 8.31
C LEU A 26 10.20 8.39 8.45
N ASP A 27 10.69 8.20 9.67
CA ASP A 27 12.12 8.12 9.96
C ASP A 27 12.67 6.69 9.84
N GLN A 28 11.88 5.68 10.23
CA GLN A 28 12.31 4.29 10.39
C GLN A 28 11.48 3.28 9.59
N GLY A 29 10.38 3.70 8.97
CA GLY A 29 9.49 2.80 8.25
C GLY A 29 10.16 2.18 7.03
N GLU A 30 9.89 0.89 6.81
CA GLU A 30 10.31 0.18 5.60
C GLU A 30 9.51 0.72 4.42
N HIS A 31 10.19 1.12 3.34
CA HIS A 31 9.52 1.42 2.08
C HIS A 31 9.00 0.11 1.47
N ARG A 32 7.68 0.01 1.31
CA ARG A 32 6.99 -1.16 0.78
C ARG A 32 6.22 -0.82 -0.50
N PRO A 33 6.35 -1.63 -1.56
CA PRO A 33 5.40 -1.55 -2.66
C PRO A 33 4.01 -1.96 -2.13
N ASP A 34 2.96 -1.32 -2.64
CA ASP A 34 1.60 -1.59 -2.19
C ASP A 34 0.69 -1.91 -3.37
N ARG A 35 -0.48 -2.49 -3.08
CA ARG A 35 -1.47 -2.89 -4.10
C ARG A 35 -2.00 -1.73 -4.93
N THR A 36 -1.82 -0.48 -4.50
CA THR A 36 -2.32 0.72 -5.19
C THR A 36 -1.32 1.29 -6.19
N GLY A 37 -0.04 0.88 -6.10
CA GLY A 37 1.06 1.41 -6.92
C GLY A 37 1.65 2.72 -6.40
N THR A 38 1.17 3.23 -5.25
CA THR A 38 1.65 4.46 -4.61
C THR A 38 2.92 4.20 -3.79
N GLY A 39 3.01 3.01 -3.18
CA GLY A 39 4.00 2.68 -2.18
C GLY A 39 3.69 3.29 -0.81
N THR A 40 4.27 2.70 0.23
CA THR A 40 4.12 3.15 1.62
C THR A 40 5.45 3.11 2.36
N TYR A 41 5.57 3.91 3.43
CA TYR A 41 6.50 3.64 4.53
C TYR A 41 5.70 2.98 5.65
N SER A 42 6.17 1.85 6.18
CA SER A 42 5.40 1.06 7.14
C SER A 42 6.24 0.53 8.31
N ILE A 43 5.59 0.44 9.48
CA ILE A 43 6.09 -0.26 10.66
C ILE A 43 5.03 -1.29 11.07
N PHE A 44 5.48 -2.51 11.39
CA PHE A 44 4.60 -3.57 11.86
C PHE A 44 4.49 -3.58 13.39
N ALA A 45 3.25 -3.68 13.87
CA ALA A 45 2.90 -3.79 15.28
C ALA A 45 3.53 -2.70 16.17
N PRO A 46 3.35 -1.39 15.83
CA PRO A 46 3.88 -0.32 16.66
C PRO A 46 3.20 -0.30 18.05
N ARG A 47 3.79 0.46 18.96
CA ARG A 47 3.24 0.68 20.30
C ARG A 47 1.77 1.17 20.22
N PRO A 48 0.83 0.52 20.93
CA PRO A 48 -0.57 0.94 20.91
C PRO A 48 -0.77 2.38 21.37
N LEU A 49 -1.72 3.08 20.74
CA LEU A 49 -2.16 4.41 21.17
C LEU A 49 -3.23 4.25 22.24
N LYS A 50 -3.22 5.07 23.28
CA LYS A 50 -4.25 5.03 24.33
C LYS A 50 -4.81 6.41 24.61
N PHE A 51 -6.13 6.54 24.53
CA PHE A 51 -6.85 7.79 24.70
C PHE A 51 -7.82 7.68 25.86
N SER A 52 -7.81 8.67 26.76
CA SER A 52 -8.87 8.81 27.75
C SER A 52 -10.16 9.27 27.05
N LEU A 53 -11.30 8.73 27.49
CA LEU A 53 -12.61 9.13 27.00
C LEU A 53 -13.38 9.96 28.03
N ASN A 54 -12.79 10.16 29.22
CA ASN A 54 -13.39 10.94 30.29
C ASN A 54 -12.31 11.67 31.07
N THR A 55 -12.54 12.94 31.37
CA THR A 55 -11.68 13.74 32.25
C THR A 55 -12.54 14.31 33.35
N ASP A 56 -12.29 13.91 34.60
CA ASP A 56 -12.97 14.42 35.79
C ASP A 56 -14.51 14.37 35.70
N GLY A 57 -15.05 13.29 35.12
CA GLY A 57 -16.49 13.09 34.94
C GLY A 57 -17.04 13.66 33.63
N ARG A 58 -16.28 14.46 32.89
CA ARG A 58 -16.67 15.05 31.60
C ARG A 58 -16.28 14.12 30.44
N PRO A 59 -17.22 13.64 29.62
CA PRO A 59 -16.91 12.87 28.42
C PRO A 59 -16.13 13.73 27.40
N ILE A 60 -15.03 13.18 26.89
CA ILE A 60 -14.20 13.82 25.86
C ILE A 60 -14.11 12.90 24.64
N LEU A 61 -13.97 13.49 23.46
CA LEU A 61 -13.77 12.74 22.21
C LEU A 61 -12.35 12.98 21.70
N PRO A 62 -11.49 11.94 21.59
CA PRO A 62 -10.17 12.07 20.98
C PRO A 62 -10.30 12.30 19.47
N LEU A 63 -10.68 13.52 19.09
CA LEU A 63 -10.82 14.00 17.73
C LEU A 63 -9.63 14.90 17.44
N LEU A 64 -8.72 14.41 16.58
CA LEU A 64 -7.44 15.08 16.32
C LEU A 64 -7.62 16.56 15.95
N THR A 65 -6.71 17.39 16.45
CA THR A 65 -6.78 18.85 16.36
C THR A 65 -5.70 19.42 15.45
N THR A 66 -4.58 18.72 15.24
CA THR A 66 -3.52 19.13 14.29
C THR A 66 -4.00 19.14 12.83
N LYS A 67 -5.13 18.50 12.54
CA LYS A 67 -5.84 18.58 11.26
C LYS A 67 -7.34 18.42 11.51
N ARG A 68 -8.17 19.23 10.84
CA ARG A 68 -9.64 19.05 10.87
C ARG A 68 -10.04 17.66 10.36
N VAL A 69 -10.76 16.91 11.20
CA VAL A 69 -11.32 15.59 10.92
C VAL A 69 -12.82 15.73 10.60
N PHE A 70 -13.30 14.93 9.65
CA PHE A 70 -14.68 14.99 9.15
C PHE A 70 -15.67 14.25 10.07
N HIS A 71 -15.88 14.75 11.29
CA HIS A 71 -16.69 14.11 12.33
C HIS A 71 -18.14 13.80 11.92
N ARG A 72 -18.77 14.59 11.05
CA ARG A 72 -20.12 14.29 10.52
C ARG A 72 -20.15 12.96 9.76
N ALA A 73 -19.10 12.67 8.99
CA ALA A 73 -18.98 11.39 8.30
C ALA A 73 -18.70 10.24 9.28
N ILE A 74 -17.90 10.47 10.33
CA ILE A 74 -17.65 9.48 11.39
C ILE A 74 -18.95 9.05 12.07
N ILE A 75 -19.77 10.02 12.46
CA ILE A 75 -21.06 9.75 13.12
C ILE A 75 -21.98 8.99 12.17
N ALA A 76 -22.14 9.45 10.92
CA ALA A 76 -23.01 8.80 9.95
C ALA A 76 -22.57 7.36 9.63
N GLU A 77 -21.27 7.12 9.42
CA GLU A 77 -20.73 5.79 9.14
C GLU A 77 -20.89 4.86 10.35
N LEU A 78 -20.66 5.34 11.57
CA LEU A 78 -20.84 4.52 12.76
C LEU A 78 -22.31 4.09 12.94
N LEU A 79 -23.25 5.02 12.74
CA LEU A 79 -24.68 4.70 12.78
C LEU A 79 -25.07 3.71 11.68
N TRP A 80 -24.46 3.82 10.49
CA TRP A 80 -24.62 2.88 9.39
C TRP A 80 -24.10 1.47 9.74
N PHE A 81 -22.92 1.36 10.37
CA PHE A 81 -22.41 0.09 10.88
C PHE A 81 -23.33 -0.50 11.94
N ILE A 82 -23.78 0.31 12.91
CA ILE A 82 -24.71 -0.14 13.95
C ILE A 82 -25.98 -0.67 13.32
N LYS A 83 -26.56 0.01 12.32
CA LYS A 83 -27.77 -0.46 11.63
C LYS A 83 -27.59 -1.80 10.89
N GLY A 84 -26.36 -2.22 10.62
CA GLY A 84 -26.08 -3.39 9.79
C GLY A 84 -26.24 -3.15 8.29
N ASP A 85 -26.30 -1.87 7.89
CA ASP A 85 -26.43 -1.48 6.49
C ASP A 85 -25.14 -1.80 5.72
N THR A 86 -25.28 -2.13 4.44
CA THR A 86 -24.19 -2.53 3.54
C THR A 86 -24.22 -1.80 2.19
N SER A 87 -25.16 -0.86 2.02
CA SER A 87 -25.23 0.00 0.85
C SER A 87 -24.44 1.29 1.08
N SER A 88 -23.50 1.63 0.19
CA SER A 88 -22.87 2.95 0.23
C SER A 88 -23.86 4.08 -0.09
N LEU A 89 -24.94 3.78 -0.84
CA LEU A 89 -25.91 4.78 -1.28
C LEU A 89 -26.60 5.46 -0.10
N SER A 90 -26.89 4.73 0.99
CA SER A 90 -27.53 5.31 2.16
C SER A 90 -26.64 6.32 2.89
N LEU A 91 -25.31 6.17 2.80
CA LEU A 91 -24.35 7.19 3.24
C LEU A 91 -24.28 8.36 2.25
N SER A 92 -24.27 8.07 0.94
CA SER A 92 -24.24 9.09 -0.10
C SER A 92 -25.45 10.04 -0.02
N ASP A 93 -26.64 9.49 0.29
CA ASP A 93 -27.90 10.22 0.44
C ASP A 93 -27.86 11.27 1.57
N VAL A 94 -27.05 11.03 2.61
CA VAL A 94 -26.82 11.99 3.70
C VAL A 94 -25.56 12.84 3.49
N GLY A 95 -25.01 12.83 2.28
CA GLY A 95 -23.85 13.63 1.86
C GLY A 95 -22.49 13.06 2.27
N VAL A 96 -22.43 11.79 2.68
CA VAL A 96 -21.19 11.11 3.10
C VAL A 96 -20.74 10.14 2.02
N LYS A 97 -19.66 10.51 1.31
CA LYS A 97 -19.22 9.83 0.07
C LYS A 97 -17.99 8.94 0.22
N ILE A 98 -17.64 8.58 1.45
CA ILE A 98 -16.38 7.87 1.76
C ILE A 98 -16.32 6.45 1.17
N TRP A 99 -17.48 5.85 0.87
CA TRP A 99 -17.60 4.51 0.27
C TRP A 99 -17.96 4.51 -1.22
N ASP A 100 -18.24 5.67 -1.82
CA ASP A 100 -18.71 5.78 -3.22
C ASP A 100 -17.72 5.14 -4.21
N GLY A 101 -16.41 5.34 -3.98
CA GLY A 101 -15.36 4.75 -4.82
C GLY A 101 -15.39 3.22 -4.80
N ASN A 102 -15.49 2.63 -3.61
CA ASN A 102 -15.54 1.18 -3.42
C ASN A 102 -16.86 0.55 -3.86
N GLY A 103 -17.96 1.31 -3.84
CA GLY A 103 -19.28 0.88 -4.31
C GLY A 103 -19.52 1.10 -5.81
N SER A 104 -18.56 1.69 -6.53
CA SER A 104 -18.72 2.01 -7.95
C SER A 104 -18.78 0.76 -8.84
N ARG A 105 -19.51 0.83 -9.96
CA ARG A 105 -19.60 -0.27 -10.94
C ARG A 105 -18.21 -0.77 -11.37
N GLU A 106 -17.32 0.17 -11.70
CA GLU A 106 -15.94 -0.14 -12.11
C GLU A 106 -15.19 -0.93 -11.03
N PHE A 107 -15.27 -0.51 -9.77
CA PHE A 107 -14.58 -1.19 -8.68
C PHE A 107 -15.14 -2.59 -8.41
N LEU A 108 -16.47 -2.75 -8.44
CA LEU A 108 -17.14 -4.03 -8.29
C LEU A 108 -16.76 -5.02 -9.41
N ASP A 109 -16.77 -4.57 -10.67
CA ASP A 109 -16.40 -5.41 -11.82
C ASP A 109 -14.94 -5.84 -11.75
N ASN A 110 -14.05 -4.95 -11.29
CA ASN A 110 -12.63 -5.27 -11.09
C ASN A 110 -12.40 -6.33 -10.02
N LEU A 111 -13.31 -6.46 -9.05
CA LEU A 111 -13.30 -7.54 -8.05
C LEU A 111 -14.01 -8.82 -8.53
N GLY A 112 -14.56 -8.83 -9.75
CA GLY A 112 -15.36 -9.93 -10.27
C GLY A 112 -16.78 -10.02 -9.70
N LEU A 113 -17.25 -8.96 -9.02
CA LEU A 113 -18.58 -8.86 -8.41
C LEU A 113 -19.59 -8.25 -9.41
N THR A 114 -19.68 -8.84 -10.60
CA THR A 114 -20.44 -8.28 -11.74
C THR A 114 -21.96 -8.32 -11.54
N ASP A 115 -22.44 -9.19 -10.65
CA ASP A 115 -23.84 -9.38 -10.28
C ASP A 115 -24.31 -8.46 -9.13
N ARG A 116 -23.37 -7.88 -8.36
CA ARG A 116 -23.71 -6.90 -7.30
C ARG A 116 -24.29 -5.62 -7.88
N ALA A 117 -25.29 -5.05 -7.21
CA ALA A 117 -25.77 -3.70 -7.54
C ALA A 117 -24.73 -2.62 -7.19
N VAL A 118 -24.78 -1.48 -7.87
CA VAL A 118 -23.94 -0.32 -7.52
C VAL A 118 -24.23 0.11 -6.08
N GLY A 119 -23.18 0.29 -5.31
CA GLY A 119 -23.22 0.62 -3.89
C GLY A 119 -23.39 -0.57 -2.95
N ASP A 120 -23.63 -1.78 -3.45
CA ASP A 120 -23.60 -2.99 -2.61
C ASP A 120 -22.16 -3.33 -2.24
N LEU A 121 -21.80 -3.10 -0.97
CA LEU A 121 -20.44 -3.33 -0.46
C LEU A 121 -20.22 -4.79 -0.02
N GLY A 122 -21.27 -5.60 -0.02
CA GLY A 122 -21.27 -6.95 0.52
C GLY A 122 -21.32 -7.03 2.03
N PRO A 123 -21.06 -8.21 2.61
CA PRO A 123 -21.22 -8.48 4.04
C PRO A 123 -20.09 -7.85 4.87
N VAL A 124 -19.90 -6.54 4.77
CA VAL A 124 -18.86 -5.76 5.43
C VAL A 124 -19.20 -5.51 6.91
N TYR A 125 -18.43 -4.65 7.57
CA TYR A 125 -18.46 -4.33 9.01
C TYR A 125 -19.81 -4.48 9.71
N GLY A 126 -20.78 -3.60 9.42
CA GLY A 126 -22.07 -3.58 10.11
C GLY A 126 -22.85 -4.89 9.98
N PHE A 127 -22.84 -5.49 8.79
CA PHE A 127 -23.42 -6.81 8.58
C PHE A 127 -22.79 -7.86 9.49
N GLN A 128 -21.47 -7.89 9.59
CA GLN A 128 -20.79 -8.82 10.49
C GLN A 128 -21.12 -8.50 11.96
N TRP A 129 -21.33 -7.25 12.34
CA TRP A 129 -21.69 -6.89 13.72
C TRP A 129 -23.09 -7.38 14.12
N ARG A 130 -24.06 -7.30 13.20
CA ARG A 130 -25.48 -7.58 13.49
C ARG A 130 -25.93 -8.97 13.03
N HIS A 131 -25.25 -9.54 12.03
CA HIS A 131 -25.65 -10.75 11.30
C HIS A 131 -24.48 -11.70 11.05
N PHE A 132 -23.55 -11.83 12.00
CA PHE A 132 -22.33 -12.64 11.82
C PHE A 132 -22.68 -14.08 11.41
N GLY A 133 -22.12 -14.52 10.28
CA GLY A 133 -22.32 -15.88 9.75
C GLY A 133 -23.62 -16.10 8.97
N ALA A 134 -24.49 -15.09 8.85
CA ALA A 134 -25.66 -15.15 7.96
C ALA A 134 -25.23 -15.25 6.48
N GLU A 135 -26.07 -15.86 5.66
CA GLU A 135 -25.83 -15.95 4.23
C GLU A 135 -26.20 -14.62 3.55
N TYR A 136 -25.18 -13.90 3.06
CA TYR A 136 -25.39 -12.66 2.35
C TYR A 136 -26.01 -12.88 0.97
N VAL A 137 -27.07 -12.15 0.67
CA VAL A 137 -27.76 -12.09 -0.61
C VAL A 137 -27.41 -10.77 -1.31
N ASP A 138 -27.96 -9.65 -0.84
CA ASP A 138 -27.70 -8.30 -1.35
C ASP A 138 -27.88 -7.24 -0.24
N ALA A 139 -27.61 -5.97 -0.57
CA ALA A 139 -27.75 -4.85 0.36
C ALA A 139 -29.20 -4.42 0.69
N GLN A 140 -30.21 -4.97 0.00
CA GLN A 140 -31.63 -4.60 0.19
C GLN A 140 -32.40 -5.65 1.00
N THR A 141 -31.82 -6.84 1.18
CA THR A 141 -32.39 -7.95 1.93
C THR A 141 -32.51 -7.61 3.42
N ASP A 142 -33.64 -7.98 4.02
CA ASP A 142 -33.82 -7.90 5.47
C ASP A 142 -33.17 -9.12 6.15
N TYR A 143 -32.10 -8.87 6.89
CA TYR A 143 -31.36 -9.89 7.64
C TYR A 143 -31.80 -10.00 9.10
N THR A 144 -32.90 -9.37 9.50
CA THR A 144 -33.41 -9.42 10.88
C THR A 144 -33.56 -10.87 11.37
N GLY A 145 -32.95 -11.16 12.52
CA GLY A 145 -32.97 -12.49 13.14
C GLY A 145 -32.02 -13.52 12.49
N GLN A 146 -31.27 -13.15 11.46
CA GLN A 146 -30.27 -14.02 10.83
C GLN A 146 -28.87 -13.80 11.42
N GLY A 147 -28.10 -14.88 11.53
CA GLY A 147 -26.73 -14.85 12.05
C GLY A 147 -26.68 -14.55 13.55
N VAL A 148 -25.51 -14.08 14.01
CA VAL A 148 -25.30 -13.67 15.41
C VAL A 148 -25.20 -12.16 15.51
N ASP A 149 -26.11 -11.55 16.27
CA ASP A 149 -26.02 -10.14 16.66
C ASP A 149 -25.01 -9.97 17.80
N GLN A 150 -23.76 -9.70 17.42
CA GLN A 150 -22.66 -9.56 18.37
C GLN A 150 -22.84 -8.30 19.24
N LEU A 151 -23.31 -7.20 18.65
CA LEU A 151 -23.47 -5.93 19.35
C LEU A 151 -24.56 -6.03 20.44
N ALA A 152 -25.72 -6.62 20.11
CA ALA A 152 -26.78 -6.86 21.08
C ALA A 152 -26.31 -7.78 22.22
N ASN A 153 -25.56 -8.85 21.89
CA ASN A 153 -25.00 -9.76 22.89
C ASN A 153 -24.01 -9.07 23.84
N ILE A 154 -23.15 -8.19 23.32
CA ILE A 154 -22.21 -7.40 24.15
C ILE A 154 -22.97 -6.47 25.09
N ILE A 155 -23.95 -5.72 24.58
CA ILE A 155 -24.75 -4.79 25.39
C ILE A 155 -25.51 -5.55 26.49
N HIS A 156 -26.10 -6.70 26.16
CA HIS A 156 -26.76 -7.55 27.13
C HIS A 156 -25.79 -7.96 28.25
N LYS A 157 -24.61 -8.50 27.88
CA LYS A 157 -23.61 -8.93 28.86
C LYS A 157 -23.04 -7.78 29.68
N LEU A 158 -22.85 -6.59 29.11
CA LEU A 158 -22.41 -5.43 29.87
C LEU A 158 -23.41 -5.04 30.98
N ARG A 159 -24.71 -5.23 30.73
CA ARG A 159 -25.76 -4.97 31.72
C ARG A 159 -25.88 -6.07 32.77
N THR A 160 -25.70 -7.34 32.39
CA THR A 160 -26.00 -8.49 33.27
C THR A 160 -24.77 -9.13 33.90
N ASN A 161 -23.62 -9.07 33.24
CA ASN A 161 -22.35 -9.66 33.67
C ASN A 161 -21.13 -8.83 33.19
N PRO A 162 -20.94 -7.61 33.72
CA PRO A 162 -19.92 -6.66 33.24
C PRO A 162 -18.47 -7.14 33.40
N PHE A 163 -18.23 -8.16 34.23
CA PHE A 163 -16.91 -8.79 34.39
C PHE A 163 -16.60 -9.87 33.35
N ASP A 164 -17.52 -10.14 32.41
CA ASP A 164 -17.29 -11.10 31.33
C ASP A 164 -16.05 -10.69 30.51
N ARG A 165 -15.13 -11.64 30.31
CA ARG A 165 -13.89 -11.45 29.56
C ARG A 165 -14.02 -11.75 28.06
N ARG A 166 -15.24 -11.99 27.57
CA ARG A 166 -15.56 -12.37 26.18
C ARG A 166 -16.45 -11.34 25.48
N LEU A 167 -16.35 -10.08 25.89
CA LEU A 167 -17.04 -8.96 25.25
C LEU A 167 -16.27 -8.54 23.99
N ILE A 168 -16.39 -9.33 22.91
CA ILE A 168 -15.63 -9.16 21.66
C ILE A 168 -16.60 -8.94 20.51
N LEU A 169 -16.33 -7.92 19.70
CA LEU A 169 -17.02 -7.60 18.45
C LEU A 169 -16.05 -7.86 17.29
N SER A 170 -16.39 -8.74 16.35
CA SER A 170 -15.53 -9.07 15.21
C SER A 170 -16.22 -8.78 13.87
N ALA A 171 -15.51 -8.10 12.97
CA ALA A 171 -15.86 -8.01 11.55
C ALA A 171 -15.11 -9.06 10.70
N TRP A 172 -14.12 -9.76 11.26
CA TRP A 172 -13.31 -10.69 10.49
C TRP A 172 -13.96 -12.07 10.37
N ASN A 173 -14.53 -12.35 9.20
CA ASN A 173 -15.18 -13.61 8.88
C ASN A 173 -14.51 -14.22 7.63
N PRO A 174 -13.59 -15.19 7.79
CA PRO A 174 -12.86 -15.81 6.68
C PRO A 174 -13.73 -16.35 5.55
N ARG A 175 -14.94 -16.84 5.87
CA ARG A 175 -15.90 -17.39 4.89
C ARG A 175 -16.40 -16.31 3.91
N ASP A 176 -16.52 -15.07 4.39
CA ASP A 176 -17.17 -13.99 3.65
C ASP A 176 -16.18 -12.96 3.09
N LEU A 177 -14.88 -13.07 3.36
CA LEU A 177 -13.88 -12.09 2.90
C LEU A 177 -13.90 -11.88 1.38
N THR A 178 -14.09 -12.95 0.60
CA THR A 178 -14.16 -12.88 -0.87
C THR A 178 -15.42 -12.23 -1.40
N LYS A 179 -16.43 -12.02 -0.55
CA LYS A 179 -17.69 -11.35 -0.88
C LYS A 179 -17.64 -9.85 -0.59
N MET A 180 -16.67 -9.39 0.19
CA MET A 180 -16.59 -7.98 0.61
C MET A 180 -15.83 -7.17 -0.44
N VAL A 181 -16.29 -5.94 -0.71
CA VAL A 181 -15.53 -5.02 -1.59
C VAL A 181 -14.19 -4.61 -0.98
N LEU A 182 -14.07 -4.66 0.33
CA LEU A 182 -12.83 -4.44 1.04
C LEU A 182 -12.82 -5.27 2.32
N PRO A 183 -11.81 -6.14 2.53
CA PRO A 183 -11.65 -6.85 3.79
C PRO A 183 -11.55 -5.86 4.98
N PRO A 184 -12.16 -6.14 6.14
CA PRO A 184 -12.22 -5.21 7.26
C PRO A 184 -10.84 -4.76 7.72
N CYS A 185 -10.63 -3.44 7.82
CA CYS A 185 -9.38 -2.89 8.36
C CYS A 185 -9.36 -2.98 9.88
N HIS A 186 -10.36 -2.40 10.55
CA HIS A 186 -10.61 -2.58 11.98
C HIS A 186 -11.35 -3.92 12.20
N MET A 187 -10.58 -4.94 12.56
CA MET A 187 -11.01 -6.34 12.52
C MET A 187 -11.87 -6.73 13.70
N PHE A 188 -11.46 -6.37 14.92
CA PHE A 188 -12.22 -6.67 16.12
C PHE A 188 -11.93 -5.66 17.24
N ALA A 189 -12.89 -5.52 18.14
CA ALA A 189 -12.77 -4.75 19.36
C ALA A 189 -13.16 -5.59 20.58
N GLN A 190 -12.44 -5.40 21.68
CA GLN A 190 -12.75 -6.00 22.97
C GLN A 190 -13.14 -4.93 23.97
N PHE A 191 -14.18 -5.20 24.75
CA PHE A 191 -14.65 -4.32 25.82
C PHE A 191 -14.28 -4.87 27.20
N TYR A 192 -14.08 -3.96 28.15
CA TYR A 192 -13.72 -4.28 29.54
C TYR A 192 -14.34 -3.26 30.49
N VAL A 193 -14.90 -3.71 31.61
CA VAL A 193 -15.44 -2.82 32.64
C VAL A 193 -14.52 -2.82 33.86
N SER A 194 -14.07 -1.63 34.26
CA SER A 194 -13.32 -1.43 35.50
C SER A 194 -14.15 -0.68 36.55
N TYR A 195 -13.82 -0.84 37.83
CA TYR A 195 -14.45 -0.12 38.94
C TYR A 195 -13.37 0.58 39.77
N PRO A 196 -12.92 1.78 39.35
CA PRO A 196 -11.85 2.51 40.02
C PRO A 196 -12.20 2.79 41.49
N ARG A 197 -11.23 2.61 42.40
CA ARG A 197 -11.42 2.95 43.82
C ARG A 197 -11.39 4.48 43.99
N GLN A 198 -12.38 5.04 44.67
CA GLN A 198 -12.34 6.46 45.06
C GLN A 198 -11.18 6.69 46.04
N LYS A 199 -10.28 7.63 45.73
CA LYS A 199 -9.25 8.08 46.68
C LYS A 199 -9.96 8.81 47.83
N GLY A 200 -9.97 8.22 49.02
CA GLY A 200 -10.52 8.84 50.24
C GLY A 200 -11.89 8.31 50.71
N SER A 201 -12.46 7.30 50.06
CA SER A 201 -13.68 6.65 50.57
C SER A 201 -13.35 5.79 51.80
N VAL A 202 -13.55 6.39 52.97
CA VAL A 202 -13.60 5.70 54.28
C VAL A 202 -14.67 4.61 54.21
N GLN A 203 -14.41 3.48 54.88
CA GLN A 203 -15.24 2.29 55.04
C GLN A 203 -16.58 2.55 55.77
N ASN A 204 -17.39 3.51 55.33
CA ASN A 204 -18.77 3.58 55.76
C ASN A 204 -19.60 2.92 54.66
N GLY A 205 -20.13 1.73 54.97
CA GLY A 205 -20.91 0.86 54.09
C GLY A 205 -22.25 1.47 53.66
N ASP A 206 -22.21 2.66 53.06
CA ASP A 206 -23.34 3.25 52.37
C ASP A 206 -23.51 2.48 51.05
N GLU A 207 -24.48 1.57 51.03
CA GLU A 207 -24.83 0.76 49.86
C GLU A 207 -25.21 1.62 48.64
N ASN A 208 -25.47 2.92 48.84
CA ASN A 208 -25.79 3.90 47.81
C ASN A 208 -24.57 4.45 47.06
N ASN A 209 -23.33 4.16 47.50
CA ASN A 209 -22.12 4.70 46.88
C ASN A 209 -21.26 3.61 46.19
N LYS A 210 -21.90 2.70 45.45
CA LYS A 210 -21.17 1.75 44.60
C LYS A 210 -20.44 2.51 43.48
N PRO A 211 -19.14 2.25 43.26
CA PRO A 211 -18.42 2.88 42.16
C PRO A 211 -19.10 2.53 40.82
N LYS A 212 -19.29 3.52 39.95
CA LYS A 212 -19.84 3.31 38.61
C LYS A 212 -18.81 2.58 37.76
N GLY A 213 -19.25 1.66 36.90
CA GLY A 213 -18.35 0.92 36.01
C GLY A 213 -17.84 1.81 34.89
N HIS A 214 -16.54 1.72 34.58
CA HIS A 214 -15.90 2.43 33.47
C HIS A 214 -15.68 1.46 32.30
N LEU A 215 -16.26 1.76 31.14
CA LEU A 215 -16.16 0.97 29.92
C LEU A 215 -14.91 1.34 29.13
N HIS A 216 -14.01 0.39 28.94
CA HIS A 216 -12.83 0.51 28.10
C HIS A 216 -13.02 -0.29 26.82
N CYS A 217 -12.41 0.17 25.74
CA CYS A 217 -12.39 -0.50 24.44
C CYS A 217 -10.94 -0.68 23.98
N GLN A 218 -10.60 -1.88 23.51
CA GLN A 218 -9.38 -2.14 22.77
C GLN A 218 -9.75 -2.50 21.33
N LEU A 219 -9.30 -1.71 20.37
CA LEU A 219 -9.45 -1.96 18.95
C LEU A 219 -8.18 -2.63 18.41
N TYR A 220 -8.32 -3.68 17.61
CA TYR A 220 -7.26 -4.18 16.72
C TYR A 220 -7.56 -3.86 15.26
N GLN A 221 -6.65 -3.14 14.61
CA GLN A 221 -6.72 -2.77 13.20
C GLN A 221 -5.53 -3.37 12.44
N ARG A 222 -5.79 -4.20 11.41
CA ARG A 222 -4.71 -4.90 10.68
C ARG A 222 -3.88 -4.00 9.76
N SER A 223 -4.47 -2.92 9.28
CA SER A 223 -3.90 -2.06 8.23
C SER A 223 -4.38 -0.63 8.48
N CYS A 224 -3.43 0.26 8.69
CA CYS A 224 -3.66 1.55 9.35
C CYS A 224 -3.01 2.66 8.51
N ASP A 225 -3.81 3.25 7.62
CA ASP A 225 -3.45 4.47 6.92
C ASP A 225 -3.38 5.62 7.93
N MET A 226 -2.16 6.04 8.26
CA MET A 226 -1.91 7.07 9.25
C MET A 226 -2.34 8.47 8.78
N GLY A 227 -2.40 8.71 7.46
CA GLY A 227 -2.78 10.00 6.89
C GLY A 227 -4.28 10.25 6.97
N LEU A 228 -5.08 9.28 6.56
CA LEU A 228 -6.54 9.41 6.44
C LEU A 228 -7.31 8.53 7.43
N GLY A 229 -7.01 7.24 7.47
CA GLY A 229 -7.83 6.24 8.18
C GLY A 229 -7.75 6.35 9.71
N VAL A 230 -6.54 6.34 10.27
CA VAL A 230 -6.34 6.28 11.73
C VAL A 230 -7.01 7.41 12.50
N PRO A 231 -6.94 8.70 12.09
CA PRO A 231 -7.70 9.77 12.74
C PRO A 231 -9.21 9.52 12.76
N PHE A 232 -9.75 8.92 11.70
CA PHE A 232 -11.16 8.56 11.58
C PHE A 232 -11.50 7.39 12.52
N ASN A 233 -10.66 6.36 12.55
CA ASN A 233 -10.88 5.15 13.34
C ASN A 233 -10.76 5.38 14.85
N ILE A 234 -9.85 6.27 15.29
CA ILE A 234 -9.75 6.70 16.70
C ILE A 234 -11.09 7.31 17.15
N ALA A 235 -11.59 8.30 16.41
CA ALA A 235 -12.83 8.98 16.76
C ALA A 235 -14.06 8.04 16.66
N SER A 236 -14.11 7.15 15.66
CA SER A 236 -15.20 6.20 15.47
C SER A 236 -15.34 5.22 16.64
N TYR A 237 -14.26 4.54 17.05
CA TYR A 237 -14.33 3.59 18.16
C TYR A 237 -14.40 4.26 19.54
N ALA A 238 -13.87 5.48 19.68
CA ALA A 238 -14.13 6.29 20.86
C ALA A 238 -15.62 6.60 20.99
N LEU A 239 -16.27 7.04 19.91
CA LEU A 239 -17.70 7.33 19.87
C LEU A 239 -18.54 6.07 20.12
N LEU A 240 -18.19 4.92 19.52
CA LEU A 240 -18.86 3.65 19.81
C LEU A 240 -18.79 3.30 21.30
N THR A 241 -17.63 3.52 21.92
CA THR A 241 -17.45 3.27 23.36
C THR A 241 -18.32 4.19 24.20
N HIS A 242 -18.42 5.47 23.82
CA HIS A 242 -19.35 6.42 24.45
C HIS A 242 -20.81 5.98 24.31
N MET A 243 -21.24 5.56 23.12
CA MET A 243 -22.60 5.09 22.88
C MET A 243 -22.94 3.85 23.71
N ILE A 244 -22.06 2.84 23.72
CA ILE A 244 -22.28 1.62 24.51
C ILE A 244 -22.27 1.95 26.01
N ALA A 245 -21.35 2.80 26.48
CA ALA A 245 -21.34 3.24 27.87
C ALA A 245 -22.66 3.95 28.25
N HIS A 246 -23.16 4.83 27.39
CA HIS A 246 -24.42 5.53 27.58
C HIS A 246 -25.61 4.57 27.69
N VAL A 247 -25.71 3.61 26.76
CA VAL A 247 -26.79 2.60 26.73
C VAL A 247 -26.71 1.62 27.90
N CYS A 248 -25.51 1.30 28.38
CA CYS A 248 -25.29 0.38 29.51
C CYS A 248 -25.22 1.09 30.86
N GLU A 249 -25.49 2.39 30.92
CA GLU A 249 -25.38 3.22 32.12
C GLU A 249 -23.99 3.21 32.79
N LEU A 250 -22.93 3.07 31.99
CA LEU A 250 -21.53 3.08 32.41
C LEU A 250 -20.89 4.47 32.19
N VAL A 251 -19.68 4.64 32.70
CA VAL A 251 -18.81 5.79 32.39
C VAL A 251 -17.88 5.41 31.24
N PRO A 252 -17.69 6.25 30.21
CA PRO A 252 -16.67 6.00 29.20
C PRO A 252 -15.27 6.04 29.84
N GLY A 253 -14.47 4.99 29.66
CA GLY A 253 -13.14 4.82 30.23
C GLY A 253 -12.04 5.28 29.28
N SER A 254 -11.51 4.35 28.49
CA SER A 254 -10.42 4.62 27.53
C SER A 254 -10.59 3.83 26.25
N LEU A 255 -10.04 4.36 25.15
CA LEU A 255 -9.79 3.63 23.91
C LEU A 255 -8.30 3.25 23.84
N THR A 256 -7.98 1.99 23.59
CA THR A 256 -6.64 1.53 23.22
C THR A 256 -6.67 1.05 21.78
N HIS A 257 -5.89 1.67 20.89
CA HIS A 257 -5.81 1.32 19.47
C HIS A 257 -4.53 0.52 19.20
N VAL A 258 -4.67 -0.78 18.97
CA VAL A 258 -3.62 -1.71 18.58
C VAL A 258 -3.62 -1.83 17.06
N MET A 259 -2.45 -1.67 16.46
CA MET A 259 -2.28 -1.61 15.01
C MET A 259 -1.37 -2.74 14.53
N GLY A 260 -1.69 -3.31 13.36
CA GLY A 260 -0.86 -4.27 12.63
C GLY A 260 0.12 -3.52 11.73
N ASP A 261 -0.14 -3.50 10.42
CA ASP A 261 0.62 -2.68 9.48
C ASP A 261 0.20 -1.20 9.61
N ALA A 262 1.05 -0.38 10.23
CA ALA A 262 0.85 1.06 10.35
C ALA A 262 1.72 1.78 9.31
N HIS A 263 1.09 2.54 8.42
CA HIS A 263 1.79 3.06 7.25
C HIS A 263 1.37 4.47 6.85
N VAL A 264 2.29 5.13 6.17
CA VAL A 264 2.11 6.40 5.48
C VAL A 264 2.26 6.15 3.99
N TYR A 265 1.26 6.52 3.19
CA TYR A 265 1.40 6.53 1.74
C TYR A 265 2.45 7.55 1.30
N VAL A 266 3.25 7.21 0.29
CA VAL A 266 4.33 8.08 -0.20
C VAL A 266 3.80 9.45 -0.62
N ASP A 267 2.61 9.51 -1.21
CA ASP A 267 1.96 10.76 -1.64
C ASP A 267 1.35 11.58 -0.48
N HIS A 268 1.40 11.08 0.77
CA HIS A 268 0.95 11.80 1.98
C HIS A 268 2.11 12.37 2.79
N VAL A 269 3.37 12.06 2.45
CA VAL A 269 4.55 12.44 3.24
C VAL A 269 4.63 13.95 3.48
N ASP A 270 4.49 14.76 2.43
CA ASP A 270 4.60 16.23 2.57
C ASP A 270 3.44 16.83 3.37
N ALA A 271 2.23 16.28 3.18
CA ALA A 271 1.05 16.66 3.95
C ALA A 271 1.22 16.35 5.44
N LEU A 272 1.78 15.19 5.77
CA LEU A 272 2.03 14.79 7.15
C LEU A 272 3.19 15.55 7.77
N LYS A 273 4.26 15.86 7.03
CA LYS A 273 5.31 16.77 7.51
C LYS A 273 4.74 18.13 7.90
N THR A 274 3.83 18.69 7.10
CA THR A 274 3.10 19.92 7.44
C THR A 274 2.23 19.75 8.70
N GLN A 275 1.62 18.59 8.90
CA GLN A 275 0.84 18.31 10.12
C GLN A 275 1.73 18.23 11.36
N LEU A 276 2.93 17.65 11.24
CA LEU A 276 3.89 17.46 12.34
C LEU A 276 4.48 18.76 12.90
N GLU A 277 4.37 19.87 12.16
CA GLU A 277 4.75 21.23 12.59
C GLU A 277 3.68 21.89 13.49
N ARG A 278 2.50 21.29 13.62
CA ARG A 278 1.38 21.88 14.34
C ARG A 278 1.30 21.33 15.76
N GLU A 279 1.21 22.23 16.72
CA GLU A 279 0.95 21.86 18.11
C GLU A 279 -0.50 21.40 18.30
N PRO A 280 -0.74 20.25 18.99
CA PRO A 280 -2.06 19.84 19.39
C PRO A 280 -2.78 20.90 20.24
N ARG A 281 -4.09 20.97 20.06
CA ARG A 281 -5.02 21.72 20.90
C ARG A 281 -5.86 20.73 21.71
N SER A 282 -6.53 21.20 22.75
CA SER A 282 -7.40 20.37 23.57
C SER A 282 -8.43 19.61 22.73
N PHE A 283 -8.61 18.33 23.03
CA PHE A 283 -9.72 17.56 22.50
C PHE A 283 -11.07 18.17 22.88
N PRO A 284 -12.09 18.05 22.00
CA PRO A 284 -13.42 18.55 22.29
C PRO A 284 -14.16 17.68 23.31
N ASP A 285 -15.15 18.30 23.96
CA ASP A 285 -16.12 17.60 24.77
C ASP A 285 -17.17 16.93 23.89
N LEU A 286 -17.68 15.79 24.36
CA LEU A 286 -18.81 15.10 23.74
C LEU A 286 -20.02 15.14 24.68
N GLU A 287 -21.10 15.72 24.18
CA GLU A 287 -22.40 15.69 24.81
C GLU A 287 -23.34 14.79 24.00
N ILE A 288 -24.02 13.87 24.69
CA ILE A 288 -25.06 13.01 24.12
C ILE A 288 -26.39 13.50 24.66
N THR A 289 -27.30 13.91 23.77
CA THR A 289 -28.58 14.56 24.15
C THR A 289 -29.68 13.56 24.50
N ARG A 290 -29.48 12.27 24.21
CA ARG A 290 -30.41 11.21 24.56
C ARG A 290 -30.39 10.90 26.05
N GLU A 291 -31.53 10.44 26.56
CA GLU A 291 -31.60 9.87 27.92
C GLU A 291 -30.67 8.66 28.05
N GLN A 292 -30.08 8.49 29.25
CA GLN A 292 -29.18 7.37 29.56
C GLN A 292 -29.96 6.05 29.56
N GLY A 293 -29.34 4.94 29.12
CA GLY A 293 -30.02 3.65 28.94
C GLY A 293 -30.60 3.46 27.53
N GLY A 294 -31.59 2.57 27.39
CA GLY A 294 -32.35 2.38 26.15
C GLY A 294 -31.74 1.42 25.12
N SER A 295 -31.95 1.68 23.82
CA SER A 295 -31.38 0.87 22.73
C SER A 295 -30.18 1.56 22.08
N ILE A 296 -29.27 0.78 21.51
CA ILE A 296 -28.20 1.26 20.63
C ILE A 296 -28.73 1.63 19.23
N ASP A 297 -29.92 1.16 18.88
CA ASP A 297 -30.56 1.38 17.59
C ASP A 297 -31.34 2.71 17.55
N GLY A 298 -31.48 3.29 16.36
CA GLY A 298 -32.33 4.48 16.13
C GLY A 298 -31.74 5.79 16.64
N TRP A 299 -30.43 5.85 16.83
CA TRP A 299 -29.69 7.08 17.08
C TRP A 299 -29.57 7.92 15.81
N LYS A 300 -29.51 9.23 15.98
CA LYS A 300 -29.41 10.20 14.88
C LYS A 300 -28.15 11.05 15.01
N PRO A 301 -27.63 11.63 13.92
CA PRO A 301 -26.45 12.50 14.01
C PRO A 301 -26.64 13.70 14.97
N GLU A 302 -27.86 14.20 15.11
CA GLU A 302 -28.20 15.32 16.00
C GLU A 302 -28.16 14.95 17.49
N ASP A 303 -28.09 13.65 17.81
CA ASP A 303 -27.98 13.16 19.19
C ASP A 303 -26.58 13.41 19.78
N PHE A 304 -25.62 13.85 18.96
CA PHE A 304 -24.23 14.08 19.32
C PHE A 304 -23.84 15.55 19.15
N VAL A 305 -23.44 16.18 20.25
CA VAL A 305 -22.97 17.57 20.25
C VAL A 305 -21.48 17.59 20.61
N ILE A 306 -20.65 18.05 19.68
CA ILE A 306 -19.20 18.16 19.86
C ILE A 306 -18.87 19.62 20.23
N ASN A 307 -18.53 19.85 21.49
CA ASN A 307 -18.29 21.18 22.03
C ASN A 307 -16.80 21.52 22.07
N GLY A 308 -16.43 22.73 21.65
CA GLY A 308 -15.05 23.22 21.73
C GLY A 308 -14.07 22.63 20.71
N TYR A 309 -14.55 22.06 19.59
CA TYR A 309 -13.66 21.55 18.54
C TYR A 309 -13.03 22.69 17.72
N ASP A 310 -11.83 23.10 18.12
CA ASP A 310 -11.02 24.13 17.44
C ASP A 310 -9.76 23.52 16.79
N PRO A 311 -9.88 22.73 15.70
CA PRO A 311 -8.71 22.16 15.03
C PRO A 311 -8.01 23.20 14.13
N HIS A 312 -6.75 22.93 13.84
CA HIS A 312 -6.05 23.54 12.71
C HIS A 312 -6.77 23.25 11.39
N LYS A 313 -6.43 24.02 10.34
CA LYS A 313 -7.05 23.91 9.01
C LYS A 313 -6.89 22.48 8.44
N SER A 314 -7.82 22.08 7.57
CA SER A 314 -7.71 20.80 6.86
C SER A 314 -6.39 20.73 6.06
N ILE A 315 -5.87 19.52 5.93
CA ILE A 315 -4.74 19.21 5.04
C ILE A 315 -5.30 18.21 4.01
N PRO A 316 -5.33 18.57 2.72
CA PRO A 316 -5.84 17.68 1.69
C PRO A 316 -4.89 16.50 1.50
N MET A 317 -5.44 15.30 1.53
CA MET A 317 -4.76 14.05 1.19
C MET A 317 -5.71 13.23 0.32
N LYS A 318 -5.16 12.61 -0.73
CA LYS A 318 -5.95 11.80 -1.66
C LYS A 318 -6.11 10.42 -1.06
N MET A 319 -7.33 9.88 -1.08
CA MET A 319 -7.50 8.47 -0.76
C MET A 319 -6.78 7.65 -1.83
N SER A 320 -5.90 6.75 -1.41
CA SER A 320 -5.30 5.78 -2.32
C SER A 320 -6.33 4.72 -2.67
N ILE A 321 -7.15 5.05 -3.66
CA ILE A 321 -7.96 4.08 -4.39
C ILE A 321 -6.97 3.40 -5.34
N THR A 322 -7.08 2.08 -5.55
CA THR A 322 -6.34 1.39 -6.60
C THR A 322 -6.43 2.24 -7.87
N CYS A 323 -5.34 2.92 -8.24
CA CYS A 323 -5.40 3.94 -9.26
C CYS A 323 -5.52 3.23 -10.60
N CYS A 324 -6.76 3.12 -11.09
CA CYS A 324 -7.06 2.82 -12.48
C CYS A 324 -6.77 4.03 -13.40
N SER A 325 -5.73 4.83 -13.13
CA SER A 325 -5.02 5.52 -14.23
C SER A 325 -4.06 4.54 -14.91
N LEU A 326 -4.57 3.36 -15.24
CA LEU A 326 -4.11 2.59 -16.37
C LEU A 326 -4.64 3.29 -17.63
N THR A 327 -4.09 4.46 -17.96
CA THR A 327 -3.58 4.58 -19.32
C THR A 327 -2.52 3.49 -19.47
N THR A 328 -2.98 2.27 -19.74
CA THR A 328 -2.22 1.18 -20.35
C THR A 328 -0.76 1.07 -19.88
N ARG A 329 -0.52 1.04 -18.57
CA ARG A 329 0.77 0.60 -18.03
C ARG A 329 0.56 -0.71 -17.30
N MET A 330 0.43 -1.75 -18.12
CA MET A 330 0.67 -3.15 -17.75
C MET A 330 1.70 -3.21 -16.61
N ALA A 331 1.46 -4.05 -15.59
CA ALA A 331 2.49 -4.46 -14.62
C ALA A 331 3.82 -4.56 -15.36
N PRO A 332 4.93 -3.96 -14.88
CA PRO A 332 6.08 -3.63 -15.72
C PRO A 332 6.53 -4.88 -16.48
N ILE A 333 6.05 -4.99 -17.73
CA ILE A 333 6.41 -6.10 -18.59
C ILE A 333 7.85 -5.80 -18.93
N ARG A 334 8.76 -6.42 -18.20
CA ARG A 334 10.18 -6.40 -18.52
C ARG A 334 10.34 -7.28 -19.76
N ARG A 335 10.18 -6.67 -20.93
CA ARG A 335 10.32 -7.32 -22.23
C ARG A 335 11.80 -7.47 -22.50
N TYR A 336 12.29 -8.70 -22.44
CA TYR A 336 13.60 -9.01 -22.97
C TYR A 336 13.44 -9.54 -24.39
N LEU A 337 13.99 -8.83 -25.37
CA LEU A 337 14.02 -9.24 -26.77
C LEU A 337 15.40 -9.82 -27.08
N ARG A 338 15.47 -11.12 -27.34
CA ARG A 338 16.71 -11.80 -27.74
C ARG A 338 16.52 -12.44 -29.12
N ILE A 339 17.49 -12.29 -30.02
CA ILE A 339 17.53 -13.04 -31.29
C ILE A 339 18.48 -14.23 -31.08
N SER A 340 18.04 -15.43 -31.46
CA SER A 340 18.85 -16.65 -31.42
C SER A 340 19.19 -17.07 -32.86
N LYS A 341 20.18 -17.94 -33.04
CA LYS A 341 20.56 -18.47 -34.37
C LYS A 341 19.39 -19.18 -35.09
N TYR A 342 18.38 -19.61 -34.35
CA TYR A 342 17.25 -20.42 -34.84
C TYR A 342 15.88 -19.76 -34.62
N SER A 343 15.84 -18.58 -33.98
CA SER A 343 14.61 -17.88 -33.61
C SER A 343 14.75 -16.41 -33.95
N VAL A 344 13.85 -15.89 -34.78
CA VAL A 344 13.91 -14.51 -35.28
C VAL A 344 13.68 -13.51 -34.14
N LEU A 345 12.91 -13.87 -33.10
CA LEU A 345 12.76 -13.08 -31.87
C LEU A 345 12.24 -13.93 -30.71
N GLU A 346 12.92 -13.91 -29.57
CA GLU A 346 12.48 -14.44 -28.27
C GLU A 346 12.03 -13.25 -27.40
N CYS A 347 10.74 -13.21 -27.02
CA CYS A 347 10.22 -12.25 -26.05
C CYS A 347 9.86 -12.95 -24.74
N ARG A 348 10.45 -12.51 -23.62
CA ARG A 348 10.13 -13.00 -22.27
C ARG A 348 9.22 -12.00 -21.56
N ILE A 349 8.10 -12.48 -21.03
CA ILE A 349 7.18 -11.73 -20.18
C ILE A 349 7.12 -12.40 -18.82
N PHE A 350 7.60 -11.71 -17.80
CA PHE A 350 7.57 -12.17 -16.42
C PHE A 350 6.18 -11.92 -15.83
N LEU A 351 5.58 -12.96 -15.26
CA LEU A 351 4.28 -12.87 -14.60
C LEU A 351 4.51 -12.87 -13.08
N GLU A 352 4.14 -11.78 -12.40
CA GLU A 352 4.12 -11.78 -10.93
C GLU A 352 2.92 -12.60 -10.43
N ASN A 353 3.22 -13.74 -9.82
CA ASN A 353 2.30 -14.59 -9.05
C ASN A 353 1.08 -15.17 -9.82
N PRO A 354 1.26 -16.25 -10.61
CA PRO A 354 0.20 -16.78 -11.46
C PRO A 354 -0.53 -17.93 -10.76
N SER A 355 -1.47 -17.63 -9.86
CA SER A 355 -2.40 -18.66 -9.36
C SER A 355 -3.36 -19.15 -10.45
N ASP A 356 -3.53 -18.41 -11.55
CA ASP A 356 -4.19 -18.86 -12.77
C ASP A 356 -3.57 -18.17 -13.99
N THR A 357 -3.11 -18.91 -15.00
CA THR A 357 -2.59 -18.37 -16.28
C THR A 357 -3.57 -18.53 -17.43
N ARG A 358 -4.73 -19.16 -17.22
CA ARG A 358 -5.72 -19.43 -18.27
C ARG A 358 -6.34 -18.15 -18.83
N TRP A 359 -6.40 -17.08 -18.04
CA TRP A 359 -6.84 -15.74 -18.50
C TRP A 359 -5.99 -15.20 -19.66
N LEU A 360 -4.73 -15.61 -19.75
CA LEU A 360 -3.84 -15.20 -20.83
C LEU A 360 -4.30 -15.80 -22.16
N LEU A 361 -4.77 -17.06 -22.13
CA LEU A 361 -5.20 -17.86 -23.27
C LEU A 361 -6.72 -17.78 -23.53
N ASP A 362 -7.47 -17.06 -22.70
CA ASP A 362 -8.92 -16.95 -22.81
C ASP A 362 -9.31 -16.05 -23.99
N SER A 363 -9.78 -16.67 -25.07
CA SER A 363 -10.26 -16.01 -26.28
C SER A 363 -11.75 -15.62 -26.21
N SER A 364 -12.43 -15.86 -25.09
CA SER A 364 -13.89 -15.66 -24.95
C SER A 364 -14.31 -14.26 -24.50
N ARG A 365 -13.37 -13.32 -24.30
CA ARG A 365 -13.63 -11.94 -23.86
C ARG A 365 -13.25 -10.90 -24.92
N ASP A 366 -13.97 -9.79 -24.96
CA ASP A 366 -13.66 -8.56 -25.73
C ASP A 366 -12.33 -7.87 -25.36
N ASN A 367 -11.53 -8.50 -24.47
CA ASN A 367 -10.27 -7.98 -23.95
C ASN A 367 -9.18 -9.08 -23.93
N ALA A 368 -9.09 -9.87 -25.01
CA ALA A 368 -8.07 -10.89 -25.16
C ALA A 368 -6.67 -10.27 -25.07
N VAL A 369 -5.88 -10.75 -24.10
CA VAL A 369 -4.59 -10.16 -23.74
C VAL A 369 -3.50 -10.56 -24.73
N LEU A 370 -3.54 -11.80 -25.23
CA LEU A 370 -2.61 -12.31 -26.25
C LEU A 370 -2.58 -11.44 -27.52
N PRO A 371 -3.73 -11.14 -28.18
CA PRO A 371 -3.76 -10.26 -29.35
C PRO A 371 -3.13 -8.89 -29.10
N ARG A 372 -3.35 -8.29 -27.93
CA ARG A 372 -2.77 -6.99 -27.57
C ARG A 372 -1.25 -7.06 -27.37
N ILE A 373 -0.76 -8.15 -26.77
CA ILE A 373 0.67 -8.42 -26.66
C ILE A 373 1.28 -8.53 -28.06
N PHE A 374 0.62 -9.24 -28.97
CA PHE A 374 1.07 -9.37 -30.36
C PHE A 374 1.11 -8.03 -31.09
N GLU A 375 0.04 -7.24 -31.04
CA GLU A 375 0.01 -5.90 -31.65
C GLU A 375 1.10 -4.97 -31.09
N THR A 376 1.46 -5.14 -29.82
CA THR A 376 2.53 -4.33 -29.21
C THR A 376 3.93 -4.79 -29.63
N ILE A 377 4.13 -6.08 -29.86
CA ILE A 377 5.44 -6.64 -30.24
C ILE A 377 5.68 -6.54 -31.75
N LYS A 378 4.64 -6.71 -32.56
CA LYS A 378 4.68 -6.68 -34.04
C LYS A 378 5.53 -5.54 -34.61
N PRO A 379 5.38 -4.26 -34.20
CA PRO A 379 6.20 -3.16 -34.74
C PRO A 379 7.67 -3.21 -34.30
N LEU A 380 8.01 -3.94 -33.23
CA LEU A 380 9.38 -4.05 -32.70
C LEU A 380 10.21 -5.15 -33.37
N VAL A 381 9.55 -6.10 -34.03
CA VAL A 381 10.22 -7.25 -34.67
C VAL A 381 11.12 -6.81 -35.82
N LEU A 382 10.58 -6.00 -36.76
CA LEU A 382 11.31 -5.60 -37.97
C LEU A 382 12.53 -4.72 -37.66
N PRO A 383 12.45 -3.68 -36.79
CA PRO A 383 13.61 -2.89 -36.42
C PRO A 383 14.71 -3.72 -35.75
N LYS A 384 14.34 -4.64 -34.85
CA LYS A 384 15.32 -5.47 -34.15
C LYS A 384 16.00 -6.48 -35.07
N LEU A 385 15.26 -7.02 -36.04
CA LEU A 385 15.82 -7.89 -37.07
C LEU A 385 16.80 -7.13 -37.99
N ARG A 386 16.49 -5.88 -38.34
CA ARG A 386 17.41 -5.01 -39.10
C ARG A 386 18.69 -4.74 -38.33
N GLU A 387 18.59 -4.36 -37.06
CA GLU A 387 19.74 -4.10 -36.19
C GLU A 387 20.68 -5.32 -36.10
N GLU A 388 20.13 -6.53 -35.93
CA GLU A 388 20.95 -7.74 -35.85
C GLU A 388 21.50 -8.19 -37.21
N ASN A 389 20.74 -8.01 -38.31
CA ASN A 389 21.28 -8.21 -39.66
C ASN A 389 22.44 -7.24 -39.92
N GLU A 390 22.31 -5.97 -39.53
CA GLU A 390 23.36 -4.96 -39.63
C GLU A 390 24.58 -5.34 -38.76
N ARG A 391 24.40 -5.86 -37.55
CA ARG A 391 25.50 -6.40 -36.71
C ARG A 391 26.17 -7.63 -37.32
N ALA A 392 25.40 -8.53 -37.94
CA ALA A 392 25.92 -9.69 -38.65
C ALA A 392 26.69 -9.28 -39.93
N LEU A 393 26.23 -8.23 -40.60
CA LEU A 393 26.85 -7.63 -41.78
C LEU A 393 28.06 -6.76 -41.42
N ALA A 394 28.10 -6.13 -40.24
CA ALA A 394 29.29 -5.45 -39.75
C ALA A 394 30.48 -6.41 -39.61
N LYS A 395 30.22 -7.72 -39.49
CA LYS A 395 31.22 -8.79 -39.54
C LYS A 395 31.59 -9.26 -40.97
N LYS A 396 30.91 -8.79 -42.03
CA LYS A 396 31.17 -9.16 -43.45
C LYS A 396 31.06 -7.96 -44.41
N LYS A 397 32.17 -7.56 -45.04
CA LYS A 397 32.19 -6.46 -46.02
C LYS A 397 31.24 -6.69 -47.22
N SER A 398 30.36 -5.70 -47.42
CA SER A 398 29.85 -5.14 -48.70
C SER A 398 28.42 -5.43 -49.18
N ASN A 399 27.87 -4.33 -49.73
CA ASN A 399 26.69 -4.06 -50.57
C ASN A 399 25.29 -3.93 -49.94
N PRO A 400 24.52 -2.88 -50.32
CA PRO A 400 23.19 -2.64 -49.77
C PRO A 400 22.16 -3.56 -50.43
N VAL A 401 21.42 -4.29 -49.62
CA VAL A 401 20.23 -5.04 -50.03
C VAL A 401 19.00 -4.35 -49.48
N LYS A 402 18.01 -4.15 -50.35
CA LYS A 402 16.70 -3.62 -50.00
C LYS A 402 15.81 -4.77 -49.55
N ASP A 403 15.69 -4.98 -48.25
CA ASP A 403 14.77 -5.98 -47.69
C ASP A 403 13.32 -5.45 -47.77
N VAL A 404 12.52 -6.05 -48.64
CA VAL A 404 11.07 -5.88 -48.65
C VAL A 404 10.48 -7.09 -47.93
N LEU A 405 10.11 -6.90 -46.67
CA LEU A 405 9.36 -7.88 -45.89
C LEU A 405 7.87 -7.55 -46.02
N VAL A 406 7.09 -8.52 -46.49
CA VAL A 406 5.62 -8.44 -46.59
C VAL A 406 5.02 -8.85 -45.24
N GLU A 407 3.94 -8.19 -44.81
CA GLU A 407 3.37 -8.23 -43.45
C GLU A 407 2.95 -9.62 -42.92
N ASP A 408 2.96 -10.69 -43.73
CA ASP A 408 2.34 -11.99 -43.41
C ASP A 408 3.31 -13.19 -43.24
N ASP A 409 4.62 -12.94 -43.21
CA ASP A 409 5.70 -13.94 -43.30
C ASP A 409 6.14 -14.57 -41.96
N PHE A 410 5.44 -14.37 -40.85
CA PHE A 410 5.88 -14.85 -39.53
C PHE A 410 4.89 -15.82 -38.88
N GLU A 411 5.42 -16.77 -38.10
CA GLU A 411 4.70 -17.68 -37.20
C GLU A 411 5.16 -17.41 -35.76
N VAL A 412 4.24 -17.44 -34.79
CA VAL A 412 4.57 -17.20 -33.39
C VAL A 412 4.16 -18.39 -32.53
N ALA A 413 5.14 -19.03 -31.90
CA ALA A 413 4.93 -20.08 -30.93
C ALA A 413 5.00 -19.51 -29.51
N ILE A 414 4.16 -20.03 -28.60
CA ILE A 414 3.99 -19.51 -27.25
C ILE A 414 4.23 -20.63 -26.25
N PHE A 415 5.07 -20.36 -25.25
CA PHE A 415 5.40 -21.31 -24.21
C PHE A 415 5.36 -20.64 -22.85
N LEU A 416 4.93 -21.38 -21.84
CA LEU A 416 4.98 -20.95 -20.45
C LEU A 416 6.01 -21.81 -19.72
N ARG A 417 7.00 -21.19 -19.08
CA ARG A 417 8.08 -21.90 -18.38
C ARG A 417 8.38 -21.26 -17.04
N GLU A 418 8.68 -22.06 -16.04
CA GLU A 418 9.25 -21.60 -14.77
C GLU A 418 10.75 -21.25 -14.96
N SER A 419 11.16 -20.06 -14.51
CA SER A 419 12.53 -19.56 -14.66
C SER A 419 13.03 -18.90 -13.37
N GLY A 420 14.24 -19.27 -12.96
CA GLY A 420 15.05 -18.54 -11.98
C GLY A 420 16.22 -17.90 -12.70
N THR A 421 16.24 -16.58 -12.83
CA THR A 421 17.35 -15.86 -13.48
C THR A 421 17.83 -14.71 -12.60
N ARG A 422 19.14 -14.63 -12.39
CA ARG A 422 19.79 -13.54 -11.65
C ARG A 422 20.15 -12.43 -12.63
N HIS A 423 19.65 -11.23 -12.37
CA HIS A 423 19.89 -10.05 -13.17
C HIS A 423 20.62 -8.99 -12.33
N SER A 424 21.39 -8.11 -12.98
CA SER A 424 21.96 -6.92 -12.36
C SER A 424 21.52 -5.69 -13.12
N LEU A 425 21.01 -4.71 -12.39
CA LEU A 425 20.71 -3.38 -12.90
C LEU A 425 21.92 -2.48 -12.64
N LEU A 426 22.43 -1.88 -13.72
CA LEU A 426 23.49 -0.89 -13.66
C LEU A 426 22.84 0.48 -13.47
N THR A 427 22.95 1.05 -12.29
CA THR A 427 22.46 2.41 -12.03
C THR A 427 23.65 3.35 -11.95
N LYS A 428 23.77 4.24 -12.94
CA LYS A 428 24.78 5.30 -12.94
C LYS A 428 24.18 6.56 -12.33
N GLN A 429 24.55 6.90 -11.09
CA GLN A 429 24.17 8.15 -10.46
C GLN A 429 25.28 9.20 -10.61
N LYS A 430 24.91 10.38 -11.13
CA LYS A 430 25.76 11.57 -11.14
C LYS A 430 25.46 12.37 -9.87
N THR A 431 26.46 12.55 -9.01
CA THR A 431 26.34 13.40 -7.82
C THR A 431 27.17 14.68 -7.98
N PHE A 432 26.59 15.80 -7.56
CA PHE A 432 27.25 17.10 -7.55
C PHE A 432 27.76 17.40 -6.14
N LYS A 433 29.06 17.62 -5.96
CA LYS A 433 29.55 18.18 -4.70
C LYS A 433 29.22 19.67 -4.64
N LYS A 434 28.59 20.11 -3.54
CA LYS A 434 28.43 21.53 -3.21
C LYS A 434 29.77 22.02 -2.64
N LYS A 435 30.30 23.11 -3.20
CA LYS A 435 31.58 23.72 -2.79
C LYS A 435 31.49 24.14 -1.31
N GLU A 436 32.38 23.66 -0.45
CA GLU A 436 32.56 24.26 0.86
C GLU A 436 33.08 25.69 0.68
N ARG A 437 32.52 26.63 1.44
CA ARG A 437 32.93 28.04 1.43
C ARG A 437 34.31 28.14 2.07
N THR A 438 35.35 28.27 1.26
CA THR A 438 36.65 28.75 1.70
C THR A 438 36.52 30.19 2.20
N THR A 439 36.89 30.41 3.46
CA THR A 439 37.01 31.74 4.06
C THR A 439 38.15 32.50 3.39
N SER A 440 37.84 33.74 3.02
CA SER A 440 38.66 34.63 2.20
C SER A 440 39.85 35.21 2.95
N ASN A 441 40.91 35.58 2.22
CA ASN A 441 41.76 36.72 2.55
C ASN A 441 42.26 37.37 1.26
N SER A 442 41.41 38.16 0.59
CA SER A 442 41.84 39.43 -0.04
C SER A 442 40.64 40.21 -0.59
N ASN A 443 40.65 41.51 -0.31
CA ASN A 443 39.69 42.51 -0.75
C ASN A 443 39.71 42.69 -2.28
N LYS A 444 38.59 42.42 -2.96
CA LYS A 444 38.02 43.31 -3.98
C LYS A 444 36.63 42.83 -4.46
N LEU A 445 35.66 43.73 -4.34
CA LEU A 445 34.35 43.71 -5.00
C LEU A 445 34.52 43.76 -6.52
N ILE A 446 33.85 42.88 -7.28
CA ILE A 446 33.10 43.20 -8.53
C ILE A 446 31.98 42.13 -8.71
N GLU A 447 30.74 42.59 -8.87
CA GLU A 447 29.58 41.85 -9.39
C GLU A 447 29.70 41.66 -10.91
N THR A 448 29.30 40.49 -11.43
CA THR A 448 28.53 40.40 -12.69
C THR A 448 27.79 39.07 -12.81
N ASN A 449 26.49 39.17 -13.08
CA ASN A 449 25.61 38.13 -13.65
C ASN A 449 26.18 37.56 -14.95
N THR A 450 25.84 36.30 -15.30
CA THR A 450 25.22 35.92 -16.60
C THR A 450 24.97 34.40 -16.68
N HIS A 451 23.71 34.07 -16.92
CA HIS A 451 23.11 33.07 -17.82
C HIS A 451 23.59 31.60 -17.90
N ASP A 452 22.58 30.73 -17.74
CA ASP A 452 22.47 29.39 -18.31
C ASP A 452 22.75 29.37 -19.81
N GLU A 453 23.59 28.43 -20.27
CA GLU A 453 23.51 27.86 -21.61
C GLU A 453 23.94 26.39 -21.56
N ILE A 454 23.05 25.52 -22.05
CA ILE A 454 23.25 24.09 -22.21
C ILE A 454 24.03 23.89 -23.51
N LEU A 455 25.26 23.40 -23.42
CA LEU A 455 26.04 22.93 -24.55
C LEU A 455 26.02 21.39 -24.57
N VAL A 456 25.40 20.87 -25.64
CA VAL A 456 25.48 19.47 -26.05
C VAL A 456 26.76 19.32 -26.84
N GLU A 457 27.72 18.55 -26.34
CA GLU A 457 28.84 18.04 -27.13
C GLU A 457 28.91 16.51 -27.01
N SER A 458 29.01 15.90 -28.18
CA SER A 458 29.40 14.51 -28.41
C SER A 458 30.86 14.33 -28.02
N ASP A 459 31.24 13.11 -27.62
CA ASP A 459 32.28 12.35 -28.34
C ASP A 459 32.53 10.98 -27.66
N ASP A 460 32.48 9.97 -28.51
CA ASP A 460 33.33 8.79 -28.69
C ASP A 460 33.90 8.01 -27.50
N GLU A 461 33.68 6.69 -27.59
CA GLU A 461 34.16 5.65 -26.70
C GLU A 461 35.68 5.40 -26.83
N THR A 462 36.30 5.06 -25.69
CA THR A 462 37.52 4.25 -25.67
C THR A 462 37.27 2.97 -24.87
N ASP A 463 37.65 1.84 -25.47
CA ASP A 463 37.59 0.47 -24.97
C ASP A 463 38.18 0.30 -23.55
N VAL A 464 37.41 -0.27 -22.63
CA VAL A 464 37.91 -0.81 -21.36
C VAL A 464 37.99 -2.34 -21.46
N PRO A 465 39.18 -2.96 -21.29
CA PRO A 465 39.34 -4.42 -21.34
C PRO A 465 38.56 -5.13 -20.23
N MET A 466 37.81 -6.17 -20.58
CA MET A 466 37.00 -7.00 -19.67
C MET A 466 37.78 -7.73 -18.56
N SER A 467 39.11 -7.66 -18.53
CA SER A 467 39.96 -8.31 -17.51
C SER A 467 40.09 -7.52 -16.20
N ASN A 468 39.56 -6.30 -16.12
CA ASN A 468 39.67 -5.43 -14.93
C ASN A 468 38.38 -5.35 -14.09
N ILE A 469 37.48 -6.32 -14.20
CA ILE A 469 36.28 -6.42 -13.35
C ILE A 469 36.65 -7.29 -12.13
N PRO A 470 36.65 -6.77 -10.89
CA PRO A 470 36.94 -7.58 -9.72
C PRO A 470 35.79 -8.58 -9.47
N THR A 471 36.15 -9.85 -9.29
CA THR A 471 35.26 -10.88 -8.74
C THR A 471 35.06 -10.64 -7.24
N ALA A 472 33.80 -10.56 -6.81
CA ALA A 472 33.44 -10.28 -5.43
C ALA A 472 33.45 -11.57 -4.58
N THR A 473 34.50 -11.75 -3.77
CA THR A 473 34.43 -12.52 -2.52
C THR A 473 35.40 -11.93 -1.49
N GLU A 474 34.85 -11.75 -0.28
CA GLU A 474 35.49 -11.56 1.04
C GLU A 474 36.12 -10.20 1.38
N GLU A 475 35.82 -9.77 2.62
CA GLU A 475 36.17 -8.52 3.28
C GLU A 475 37.67 -8.23 3.24
N VAL A 476 38.09 -7.03 2.78
CA VAL A 476 39.34 -6.40 3.25
C VAL A 476 39.25 -4.86 3.17
N ASP A 477 39.84 -4.28 4.22
CA ASP A 477 40.05 -2.88 4.59
C ASP A 477 40.55 -1.88 3.52
N GLU A 478 40.41 -0.61 3.92
CA GLU A 478 40.96 0.62 3.34
C GLU A 478 42.32 0.46 2.64
N ALA A 479 42.37 0.83 1.36
CA ALA A 479 43.60 1.19 0.69
C ALA A 479 43.40 2.49 -0.10
N GLU A 480 43.93 3.59 0.46
CA GLU A 480 44.20 4.82 -0.27
C GLU A 480 45.17 4.51 -1.41
N HIS A 481 44.79 4.89 -2.64
CA HIS A 481 45.74 5.01 -3.74
C HIS A 481 45.91 6.49 -4.06
N ASN A 482 47.04 7.02 -3.58
CA ASN A 482 47.60 8.28 -4.06
C ASN A 482 48.13 8.05 -5.47
N ASP A 483 47.51 8.72 -6.44
CA ASP A 483 48.09 8.91 -7.77
C ASP A 483 48.48 10.39 -7.87
N ASP A 484 49.77 10.65 -7.68
CA ASP A 484 50.42 11.93 -7.93
C ASP A 484 50.54 12.12 -9.45
N GLY A 485 49.70 12.98 -10.04
CA GLY A 485 49.72 13.25 -11.47
C GLY A 485 48.98 14.53 -11.87
N GLU A 486 49.73 15.63 -11.91
CA GLU A 486 49.54 16.91 -12.65
C GLU A 486 48.15 17.59 -12.70
N ASP A 487 48.14 18.80 -12.12
CA ASP A 487 47.08 19.81 -12.15
C ASP A 487 46.55 20.10 -13.56
N THR A 488 45.31 19.69 -13.81
CA THR A 488 44.41 20.35 -14.77
C THR A 488 43.06 20.58 -14.09
N GLU A 489 42.74 21.85 -13.83
CA GLU A 489 41.46 22.29 -13.26
C GLU A 489 40.32 22.09 -14.25
N ASP A 490 39.87 20.85 -14.43
CA ASP A 490 38.59 20.55 -15.06
C ASP A 490 37.62 19.97 -14.03
N LYS A 491 36.36 20.43 -14.09
CA LYS A 491 35.23 19.95 -13.28
C LYS A 491 35.01 18.44 -13.55
N LYS A 492 35.81 17.56 -12.96
CA LYS A 492 35.63 16.11 -13.10
C LYS A 492 34.39 15.67 -12.33
N PHE A 493 33.33 15.38 -13.08
CA PHE A 493 32.13 14.71 -12.58
C PHE A 493 32.52 13.36 -11.98
N ARG A 494 32.09 13.08 -10.74
CA ARG A 494 32.24 11.74 -10.18
C ARG A 494 30.99 10.93 -10.53
N LEU A 495 31.14 9.97 -11.43
CA LEU A 495 30.11 8.96 -11.69
C LEU A 495 30.23 7.86 -10.64
N THR A 496 29.18 7.67 -9.84
CA THR A 496 29.08 6.49 -8.99
C THR A 496 28.23 5.47 -9.75
N THR A 497 28.81 4.31 -10.04
CA THR A 497 28.10 3.19 -10.67
C THR A 497 27.79 2.16 -9.60
N THR A 498 26.51 1.97 -9.28
CA THR A 498 26.05 0.93 -8.38
C THR A 498 25.44 -0.21 -9.18
N TYR A 499 25.80 -1.45 -8.80
CA TYR A 499 25.24 -2.67 -9.37
C TYR A 499 24.24 -3.24 -8.37
N GLU A 500 22.95 -3.13 -8.65
CA GLU A 500 21.92 -3.81 -7.86
C GLU A 500 21.56 -5.14 -8.52
N GLY A 501 21.95 -6.24 -7.88
CA GLY A 501 21.55 -7.58 -8.28
C GLY A 501 20.15 -7.90 -7.77
N PHE A 502 19.28 -8.43 -8.64
CA PHE A 502 17.98 -8.96 -8.24
C PHE A 502 17.73 -10.31 -8.93
N SER A 503 17.12 -11.23 -8.21
CA SER A 503 16.77 -12.55 -8.72
C SER A 503 15.30 -12.55 -9.10
N ILE A 504 14.98 -12.88 -10.35
CA ILE A 504 13.60 -13.10 -10.77
C ILE A 504 13.32 -14.61 -10.67
N TRP A 505 12.32 -14.95 -9.88
CA TRP A 505 11.78 -16.30 -9.74
C TRP A 505 10.31 -16.28 -10.16
N GLY A 506 9.91 -17.12 -11.12
CA GLY A 506 8.49 -17.26 -11.48
C GLY A 506 8.24 -17.82 -12.87
N TRP A 507 6.97 -17.79 -13.29
CA TRP A 507 6.57 -18.21 -14.63
C TRP A 507 6.82 -17.10 -15.64
N VAL A 508 7.45 -17.48 -16.74
CA VAL A 508 7.80 -16.65 -17.88
C VAL A 508 7.01 -17.12 -19.08
N LEU A 509 6.29 -16.20 -19.71
CA LEU A 509 5.72 -16.42 -21.03
C LEU A 509 6.79 -16.11 -22.07
N CYS A 510 7.17 -17.11 -22.85
CA CYS A 510 8.11 -17.03 -23.94
C CYS A 510 7.36 -17.02 -25.27
N LEU A 511 7.62 -16.00 -26.09
CA LEU A 511 7.10 -15.89 -27.45
C LEU A 511 8.27 -16.10 -28.42
N LEU A 512 8.14 -17.08 -29.31
CA LEU A 512 9.13 -17.43 -30.33
C LEU A 512 8.57 -17.07 -31.70
N VAL A 513 9.15 -16.05 -32.34
CA VAL A 513 8.77 -15.63 -33.69
C VAL A 513 9.71 -16.30 -34.71
N THR A 514 9.16 -17.01 -35.68
CA THR A 514 9.88 -17.68 -36.77
C THR A 514 9.36 -17.20 -38.13
N ARG A 515 10.21 -17.27 -39.17
CA ARG A 515 9.81 -16.90 -40.53
C ARG A 515 9.15 -18.10 -41.22
N LYS A 516 7.98 -17.90 -41.83
CA LYS A 516 7.33 -18.89 -42.69
C LYS A 516 8.25 -19.21 -43.86
N GLY A 517 8.59 -20.50 -44.02
CA GLY A 517 9.30 -21.01 -45.19
C GLY A 517 10.81 -21.25 -45.05
N THR A 518 11.44 -20.92 -43.92
CA THR A 518 12.78 -21.46 -43.63
C THR A 518 12.66 -22.94 -43.25
N LYS A 519 12.69 -23.83 -44.25
CA LYS A 519 12.93 -25.26 -44.03
C LYS A 519 14.24 -25.39 -43.24
N ALA A 520 14.15 -25.91 -42.02
CA ALA A 520 15.30 -26.45 -41.32
C ALA A 520 15.99 -27.45 -42.25
N VAL A 521 17.30 -27.27 -42.46
CA VAL A 521 18.12 -28.18 -43.24
C VAL A 521 18.01 -29.57 -42.60
N SER A 522 17.58 -30.53 -43.41
CA SER A 522 17.28 -31.89 -43.02
C SER A 522 18.49 -32.64 -42.47
N ALA A 523 18.32 -33.31 -41.33
CA ALA A 523 19.03 -34.55 -41.03
C ALA A 523 18.01 -35.58 -40.50
N THR A 524 17.65 -36.51 -41.40
CA THR A 524 17.16 -37.89 -41.21
C THR A 524 16.05 -38.21 -40.20
N ALA A 525 15.01 -38.85 -40.73
CA ALA A 525 13.71 -39.12 -40.12
C ALA A 525 13.69 -40.23 -39.06
N ALA A 526 12.95 -39.99 -37.98
CA ALA A 526 11.98 -40.93 -37.41
C ALA A 526 10.84 -40.13 -36.75
N SER A 527 9.62 -40.61 -36.94
CA SER A 527 8.35 -39.91 -36.72
C SER A 527 7.99 -39.68 -35.25
N THR A 528 7.94 -38.41 -34.81
CA THR A 528 6.98 -37.83 -33.84
C THR A 528 7.22 -36.31 -33.75
N GLY A 529 6.12 -35.53 -33.74
CA GLY A 529 6.00 -34.08 -33.44
C GLY A 529 7.19 -33.11 -33.65
N SER A 530 7.17 -32.33 -34.74
CA SER A 530 8.15 -31.29 -35.09
C SER A 530 8.37 -30.18 -34.07
N GLY A 531 7.43 -29.94 -33.14
CA GLY A 531 7.57 -28.96 -32.05
C GLY A 531 8.40 -29.45 -30.86
N GLN A 532 8.54 -30.77 -30.67
CA GLN A 532 9.22 -31.36 -29.53
C GLN A 532 10.75 -31.44 -29.75
N ALA A 533 11.18 -31.65 -31.00
CA ALA A 533 12.59 -31.72 -31.38
C ALA A 533 13.33 -30.37 -31.22
N LEU A 534 12.67 -29.24 -31.55
CA LEU A 534 13.22 -27.90 -31.32
C LEU A 534 13.33 -27.54 -29.82
N MET A 535 12.48 -28.17 -28.99
CA MET A 535 12.45 -27.97 -27.54
C MET A 535 13.58 -28.73 -26.84
N GLU A 536 13.87 -29.96 -27.23
CA GLU A 536 14.99 -30.75 -26.69
C GLU A 536 16.37 -30.17 -27.08
N GLU A 537 16.52 -29.72 -28.32
CA GLU A 537 17.78 -29.12 -28.81
C GLU A 537 18.06 -27.75 -28.14
N TRP A 538 17.03 -26.98 -27.81
CA TRP A 538 17.16 -25.73 -27.06
C TRP A 538 17.42 -25.96 -25.56
N ILE A 539 16.76 -26.94 -24.92
CA ILE A 539 17.05 -27.34 -23.54
C ILE A 539 18.52 -27.79 -23.39
N GLY A 540 19.06 -28.50 -24.38
CA GLY A 540 20.47 -28.91 -24.41
C GLY A 540 21.48 -27.75 -24.42
N THR A 541 21.12 -26.58 -24.95
CA THR A 541 21.99 -25.38 -24.93
C THR A 541 21.94 -24.58 -23.63
N GLN A 542 21.16 -25.02 -22.64
CA GLN A 542 21.02 -24.37 -21.33
C GLN A 542 21.55 -25.23 -20.17
N VAL A 543 21.85 -26.51 -20.40
CA VAL A 543 22.44 -27.41 -19.40
C VAL A 543 23.95 -27.49 -19.62
N GLN A 544 24.67 -26.44 -19.21
CA GLN A 544 26.11 -26.55 -18.92
C GLN A 544 26.55 -25.36 -18.06
N ALA A 545 26.44 -25.52 -16.75
CA ALA A 545 27.26 -24.88 -15.72
C ALA A 545 26.90 -25.49 -14.35
N ASP A 546 26.88 -26.82 -14.28
CA ASP A 546 27.06 -27.56 -13.03
C ASP A 546 27.92 -28.76 -13.42
N LEU A 547 28.93 -29.04 -12.60
CA LEU A 547 30.02 -30.02 -12.72
C LEU A 547 31.37 -29.44 -13.15
N ASP A 548 32.20 -29.21 -12.11
CA ASP A 548 33.63 -29.53 -11.93
C ASP A 548 34.18 -28.47 -10.94
N GLU A 549 34.59 -28.67 -9.68
CA GLU A 549 35.00 -29.76 -8.75
C GLU A 549 34.72 -29.20 -7.32
N ASP A 550 34.39 -29.92 -6.23
CA ASP A 550 34.90 -31.17 -5.63
C ASP A 550 33.81 -32.20 -5.27
#